data_AF-A0ABD0LWG8-F1
#
_entry.id   AF-A0ABD0LWG8-F1
#
_cell.length_a   1.000
_cell.length_b   1.000
_cell.length_c   1.000
_cell.angle_alpha   90.00
_cell.angle_beta   90.00
_cell.angle_gamma   90.00
#
_symmetry.space_group_name_H-M   'P 1'
#
loop_
_entity.id
_entity.type
_entity.pdbx_description
1 polymer ?
#
loop_
_entity_poly.entity_id
_entity_poly.type
_entity_poly.pdbx_seq_one_letter_code
_entity_poly.pdbx_strand_id
1 'polypeptide(L)'
;MHGEDLVHLIGEWGPYQLRLFLLLSLPIVMSGFQNMMTVVIFSAPAHRCKLPGLDNDTYAIQNEAHEALVSETIPVDKDGAYDDCQMYTDSEGTFGNGTYACHAWVYDRSDFVSTIITQFDLVCDKREFRAHYNMAYMLGLLAGSSATGFLCD
;
A
#
# COMPACT_ATOMS: atom_id res chain seq x y z
N MET A 1 -27.05 37.00 -14.14
CA MET A 1 -28.17 36.12 -13.78
C MET A 1 -27.71 35.33 -12.56
N HIS A 2 -28.24 35.69 -11.39
CA HIS A 2 -27.82 35.15 -10.10
C HIS A 2 -28.53 33.80 -9.88
N GLY A 3 -27.81 32.75 -9.47
CA GLY A 3 -28.31 31.35 -9.42
C GLY A 3 -29.44 31.08 -8.42
N GLU A 4 -29.86 32.09 -7.67
CA GLU A 4 -30.92 32.08 -6.66
C GLU A 4 -32.33 32.01 -7.27
N ASP A 5 -32.52 32.51 -8.50
CA ASP A 5 -33.78 32.36 -9.25
C ASP A 5 -34.04 30.91 -9.68
N LEU A 6 -32.98 30.11 -9.86
CA LEU A 6 -33.10 28.70 -10.25
C LEU A 6 -33.69 27.87 -9.12
N VAL A 7 -33.30 28.16 -7.87
CA VAL A 7 -33.73 27.40 -6.69
C VAL A 7 -35.21 27.66 -6.36
N HIS A 8 -35.67 28.90 -6.55
CA HIS A 8 -37.09 29.24 -6.39
C HIS A 8 -37.98 28.67 -7.51
N LEU A 9 -37.44 28.45 -8.71
CA LEU A 9 -38.17 27.83 -9.84
C LEU A 9 -38.33 26.30 -9.70
N ILE A 10 -37.45 25.64 -8.92
CA ILE A 10 -37.41 24.17 -8.77
C ILE A 10 -38.41 23.65 -7.72
N GLY A 11 -38.98 24.53 -6.88
CA GLY A 11 -39.94 24.16 -5.83
C GLY A 11 -39.30 23.47 -4.62
N GLU A 12 -40.05 23.38 -3.51
CA GLU A 12 -39.62 22.74 -2.27
C GLU A 12 -39.19 21.28 -2.48
N TRP A 13 -38.20 20.81 -1.71
CA TRP A 13 -37.65 19.45 -1.80
C TRP A 13 -38.71 18.37 -1.59
N GLY A 14 -39.18 17.77 -2.69
CA GLY A 14 -40.12 16.65 -2.65
C GLY A 14 -39.44 15.32 -2.32
N PRO A 15 -40.18 14.30 -1.84
CA PRO A 15 -39.63 12.97 -1.54
C PRO A 15 -39.03 12.27 -2.77
N TYR A 16 -39.50 12.62 -3.97
CA TYR A 16 -38.94 12.13 -5.23
C TYR A 16 -37.57 12.75 -5.55
N GLN A 17 -37.43 14.08 -5.37
CA GLN A 17 -36.16 14.78 -5.57
C GLN A 17 -35.10 14.29 -4.58
N LEU A 18 -35.49 14.03 -3.32
CA LEU A 18 -34.58 13.45 -2.34
C LEU A 18 -34.12 12.04 -2.72
N ARG A 19 -35.03 11.16 -3.18
CA ARG A 19 -34.67 9.81 -3.64
C ARG A 19 -33.72 9.85 -4.83
N LEU A 20 -33.98 10.74 -5.79
CA LEU A 20 -33.14 10.90 -6.98
C LEU A 20 -31.75 11.43 -6.61
N PHE A 21 -31.68 12.43 -5.72
CA PHE A 21 -30.42 12.94 -5.19
C PHE A 21 -29.60 11.87 -4.47
N LEU A 22 -30.25 11.08 -3.59
CA LEU A 22 -29.59 9.98 -2.89
C LEU A 22 -29.06 8.92 -3.87
N LEU A 23 -29.85 8.55 -4.88
CA LEU A 23 -29.46 7.58 -5.91
C LEU A 23 -28.24 8.06 -6.71
N LEU A 24 -28.18 9.35 -7.06
CA LEU A 24 -27.07 9.97 -7.78
C LEU A 24 -25.83 10.18 -6.90
N SER A 25 -26.01 10.39 -5.59
CA SER A 25 -24.91 10.57 -4.64
C SER A 25 -24.18 9.27 -4.31
N LEU A 26 -24.87 8.13 -4.36
CA LEU A 26 -24.31 6.80 -4.06
C LEU A 26 -23.03 6.47 -4.84
N PRO A 27 -22.97 6.58 -6.18
CA PRO A 27 -21.76 6.30 -6.94
C PRO A 27 -20.61 7.27 -6.62
N ILE A 28 -20.91 8.53 -6.28
CA ILE A 28 -19.90 9.53 -5.89
C ILE A 28 -19.26 9.12 -4.57
N VAL A 29 -20.07 8.71 -3.60
CA VAL A 29 -19.60 8.24 -2.29
C VAL A 29 -18.76 6.96 -2.46
N MET A 30 -19.21 6.01 -3.30
CA MET A 30 -18.46 4.79 -3.59
C MET A 30 -17.09 5.09 -4.23
N SER A 31 -17.02 6.05 -5.16
CA SER A 31 -15.76 6.49 -5.75
C SER A 31 -14.80 7.06 -4.69
N GLY A 32 -15.32 7.85 -3.74
CA GLY A 32 -14.53 8.34 -2.60
C GLY A 32 -13.92 7.20 -1.77
N PHE A 33 -14.72 6.19 -1.44
CA PHE A 33 -14.23 5.01 -0.71
C PHE A 33 -13.19 4.22 -1.49
N GLN A 34 -13.40 4.02 -2.80
CA GLN A 34 -12.45 3.33 -3.66
C GLN A 34 -11.08 4.01 -3.64
N ASN A 35 -11.04 5.35 -3.72
CA ASN A 35 -9.79 6.11 -3.67
C ASN A 35 -9.04 5.93 -2.34
N MET A 36 -9.77 5.92 -1.21
CA MET A 36 -9.16 5.70 0.10
C MET A 36 -8.62 4.27 0.25
N MET A 37 -9.36 3.27 -0.24
CA MET A 37 -8.95 1.87 -0.19
C MET A 37 -7.67 1.63 -1.02
N THR A 38 -7.56 2.26 -2.18
CA THR A 38 -6.37 2.12 -3.03
C THR A 38 -5.10 2.57 -2.32
N VAL A 39 -5.12 3.67 -1.57
CA VAL A 39 -3.95 4.14 -0.81
C VAL A 39 -3.49 3.09 0.21
N VAL A 40 -4.44 2.44 0.90
CA VAL A 40 -4.13 1.36 1.85
C VAL A 40 -3.51 0.15 1.15
N ILE A 41 -4.07 -0.26 0.00
CA ILE A 41 -3.57 -1.42 -0.77
C ILE A 41 -2.13 -1.20 -1.27
N PHE A 42 -1.77 0.04 -1.63
CA PHE A 42 -0.43 0.39 -2.12
C PHE A 42 0.54 0.81 -1.01
N SER A 43 0.11 0.80 0.25
CA SER A 43 1.00 1.10 1.37
C SER A 43 2.06 0.00 1.54
N ALA A 44 3.28 0.44 1.83
CA ALA A 44 4.39 -0.44 2.14
C ALA A 44 4.60 -0.41 3.66
N PRO A 45 4.24 -1.49 4.38
CA PRO A 45 4.50 -1.55 5.82
C PRO A 45 6.00 -1.65 6.08
N ALA A 46 6.39 -1.39 7.33
CA ALA A 46 7.74 -1.65 7.80
C ALA A 46 8.07 -3.13 7.56
N HIS A 47 9.27 -3.39 7.06
CA HIS A 47 9.68 -4.72 6.64
C HIS A 47 11.16 -4.89 6.88
N ARG A 48 11.57 -6.12 7.08
CA ARG A 48 12.98 -6.48 7.18
C ARG A 48 13.23 -7.78 6.43
N CYS A 49 14.49 -8.09 6.20
CA CYS A 49 14.88 -9.35 5.61
C CYS A 49 14.49 -10.54 6.50
N LYS A 50 14.02 -11.63 5.88
CA LYS A 50 13.78 -12.91 6.57
C LYS A 50 15.12 -13.53 6.94
N LEU A 51 15.28 -13.97 8.18
CA LEU A 51 16.52 -14.61 8.63
C LEU A 51 16.68 -16.01 7.99
N PRO A 52 17.89 -16.36 7.50
CA PRO A 52 18.16 -17.70 7.01
C PRO A 52 18.14 -18.71 8.17
N GLY A 53 17.44 -19.83 7.99
CA GLY A 53 17.36 -20.91 9.00
C GLY A 53 16.27 -20.75 10.06
N LEU A 54 15.52 -19.64 10.05
CA LEU A 54 14.35 -19.46 10.93
C LEU A 54 13.06 -19.46 10.12
N ASP A 55 12.35 -20.59 10.13
CA ASP A 55 11.13 -20.76 9.32
C ASP A 55 9.97 -19.89 9.82
N ASN A 56 9.79 -19.77 11.14
CA ASN A 56 8.71 -19.03 11.79
C ASN A 56 9.17 -17.66 12.32
N ASP A 57 9.82 -16.89 11.44
CA ASP A 57 10.31 -15.55 11.74
C ASP A 57 9.17 -14.51 11.66
N THR A 58 9.09 -13.63 12.66
CA THR A 58 8.07 -12.56 12.78
C THR A 58 8.74 -11.20 12.88
N TYR A 59 8.13 -10.14 12.32
CA TYR A 59 8.76 -8.81 12.28
C TYR A 59 9.19 -8.33 13.68
N ALA A 60 8.27 -8.44 14.66
CA ALA A 60 8.53 -8.10 16.05
C ALA A 60 9.56 -9.03 16.70
N ILE A 61 10.46 -8.43 17.48
CA ILE A 61 11.46 -9.14 18.27
C ILE A 61 10.75 -9.99 19.34
N GLN A 62 10.94 -11.31 19.28
CA GLN A 62 10.29 -12.24 20.19
C GLN A 62 11.08 -12.49 21.48
N ASN A 63 12.42 -12.57 21.37
CA ASN A 63 13.33 -12.95 22.45
C ASN A 63 14.69 -12.22 22.31
N GLU A 64 15.48 -12.12 23.38
CA GLU A 64 16.83 -11.54 23.34
C GLU A 64 17.77 -12.25 22.34
N ALA A 65 17.66 -13.58 22.21
CA ALA A 65 18.43 -14.34 21.21
C ALA A 65 18.04 -13.97 19.76
N HIS A 66 16.76 -13.65 19.54
CA HIS A 66 16.27 -13.20 18.24
C HIS A 66 16.79 -11.79 17.93
N GLU A 67 16.81 -10.92 18.92
CA GLU A 67 17.38 -9.57 18.81
C GLU A 67 18.87 -9.62 18.44
N ALA A 68 19.65 -10.44 19.15
CA ALA A 68 21.07 -10.63 18.85
C ALA A 68 21.29 -11.10 17.42
N LEU A 69 20.52 -12.10 16.96
CA LEU A 69 20.62 -12.66 15.62
C LEU A 69 20.22 -11.64 14.53
N VAL A 70 19.19 -10.83 14.77
CA VAL A 70 18.80 -9.74 13.86
C VAL A 70 19.93 -8.71 13.76
N SER A 71 20.50 -8.31 14.90
CA SER A 71 21.58 -7.31 14.94
C SER A 71 22.89 -7.79 14.31
N GLU A 72 23.15 -9.10 14.34
CA GLU A 72 24.33 -9.71 13.73
C GLU A 72 24.16 -9.91 12.22
N THR A 73 22.94 -10.19 11.77
CA THR A 73 22.65 -10.49 10.36
C THR A 73 22.36 -9.23 9.53
N ILE A 74 21.69 -8.23 10.09
CA ILE A 74 21.23 -7.05 9.35
C ILE A 74 22.11 -5.84 9.67
N PRO A 75 22.70 -5.16 8.66
CA PRO A 75 23.47 -3.96 8.89
C PRO A 75 22.61 -2.84 9.47
N VAL A 76 23.19 -2.11 10.42
CA VAL A 76 22.57 -0.92 11.01
C VAL A 76 23.07 0.29 10.23
N ASP A 77 22.15 1.12 9.76
CA ASP A 77 22.47 2.40 9.13
C ASP A 77 23.04 3.38 10.16
N LYS A 78 23.61 4.49 9.68
CA LYS A 78 24.27 5.53 10.51
C LYS A 78 23.35 6.15 11.55
N ASP A 79 22.04 6.07 11.33
CA ASP A 79 20.99 6.57 12.21
C ASP A 79 20.57 5.57 13.30
N GLY A 80 21.18 4.37 13.34
CA GLY A 80 20.86 3.32 14.31
C GLY A 80 19.65 2.47 13.94
N ALA A 81 19.06 2.67 12.75
CA ALA A 81 17.98 1.84 12.22
C ALA A 81 18.55 0.66 11.42
N TYR A 82 17.87 -0.49 11.44
CA TYR A 82 18.21 -1.63 10.59
C TYR A 82 17.95 -1.32 9.12
N ASP A 83 18.82 -1.80 8.23
CA ASP A 83 18.55 -1.75 6.79
C ASP A 83 17.45 -2.76 6.41
N ASP A 84 16.43 -2.30 5.68
CA ASP A 84 15.29 -3.12 5.28
C ASP A 84 15.62 -4.02 4.07
N CYS A 85 16.70 -3.71 3.35
CA CYS A 85 16.97 -4.26 2.01
C CYS A 85 18.23 -5.12 1.89
N GLN A 86 19.17 -5.00 2.82
CA GLN A 86 20.45 -5.69 2.77
C GLN A 86 20.66 -6.56 4.01
N MET A 87 21.46 -7.61 3.84
CA MET A 87 21.90 -8.49 4.92
C MET A 87 23.40 -8.73 4.77
N TYR A 88 24.10 -8.94 5.89
CA TYR A 88 25.49 -9.37 5.88
C TYR A 88 25.62 -10.76 5.26
N THR A 89 26.62 -10.93 4.42
CA THR A 89 26.99 -12.26 3.90
C THR A 89 27.51 -13.12 5.03
N ASP A 90 27.03 -14.37 5.08
CA ASP A 90 27.65 -15.41 5.87
C ASP A 90 28.89 -15.90 5.10
N SER A 91 30.07 -15.48 5.54
CA SER A 91 31.34 -16.08 5.12
C SER A 91 31.88 -16.89 6.28
N GLU A 92 31.72 -18.21 6.23
CA GLU A 92 32.23 -19.18 7.21
C GLU A 92 32.02 -18.75 8.68
N GLY A 93 30.81 -18.30 9.04
CA GLY A 93 30.47 -17.97 10.43
C GLY A 93 30.90 -16.58 10.90
N THR A 94 31.32 -15.70 9.99
CA THR A 94 31.53 -14.27 10.28
C THR A 94 30.63 -13.44 9.37
N PHE A 95 29.60 -12.84 9.96
CA PHE A 95 28.81 -11.79 9.30
C PHE A 95 29.68 -10.53 9.21
N GLY A 96 29.91 -10.01 7.99
CA GLY A 96 30.58 -8.71 7.83
C GLY A 96 31.57 -8.55 6.68
N ASN A 97 31.87 -9.58 5.89
CA ASN A 97 32.79 -9.44 4.74
C ASN A 97 32.14 -8.83 3.48
N GLY A 98 30.83 -8.59 3.51
CA GLY A 98 30.05 -8.00 2.42
C GLY A 98 28.55 -7.97 2.76
N THR A 99 27.78 -7.21 2.00
CA THR A 99 26.30 -7.21 2.06
C THR A 99 25.72 -7.75 0.76
N TYR A 100 24.56 -8.41 0.84
CA TYR A 100 23.82 -8.89 -0.31
C TYR A 100 22.33 -8.56 -0.21
N ALA A 101 21.64 -8.56 -1.36
CA ALA A 101 20.22 -8.26 -1.44
C ALA A 101 19.36 -9.44 -0.95
N CYS A 102 18.39 -9.14 -0.09
CA CYS A 102 17.48 -10.14 0.43
C CYS A 102 16.49 -10.65 -0.63
N HIS A 103 16.11 -11.91 -0.55
CA HIS A 103 15.15 -12.55 -1.46
C HIS A 103 13.77 -12.79 -0.82
N ALA A 104 13.71 -12.74 0.52
CA ALA A 104 12.50 -12.95 1.30
C ALA A 104 12.43 -11.92 2.42
N TRP A 105 11.22 -11.46 2.73
CA TRP A 105 10.98 -10.40 3.70
C TRP A 105 9.93 -10.83 4.73
N VAL A 106 10.05 -10.22 5.90
CA VAL A 106 9.07 -10.32 6.98
C VAL A 106 8.51 -8.91 7.21
N TYR A 107 7.19 -8.81 7.10
CA TYR A 107 6.44 -7.56 7.17
C TYR A 107 5.79 -7.40 8.54
N ASP A 108 5.74 -6.16 9.03
CA ASP A 108 4.88 -5.81 10.15
C ASP A 108 3.41 -5.92 9.73
N ARG A 109 2.62 -6.66 10.51
CA ARG A 109 1.20 -6.88 10.28
C ARG A 109 0.30 -6.16 11.28
N SER A 110 0.86 -5.25 12.07
CA SER A 110 0.13 -4.51 13.11
C SER A 110 -0.94 -3.60 12.52
N ASP A 111 -0.62 -2.86 11.46
CA ASP A 111 -1.56 -1.97 10.77
C ASP A 111 -2.33 -2.67 9.65
N PHE A 112 -1.64 -3.50 8.85
CA PHE A 112 -2.19 -4.12 7.65
C PHE A 112 -1.82 -5.60 7.56
N VAL A 113 -2.84 -6.46 7.40
CA VAL A 113 -2.63 -7.92 7.29
C VAL A 113 -1.95 -8.28 5.95
N SER A 114 -2.37 -7.64 4.86
CA SER A 114 -1.84 -7.86 3.53
C SER A 114 -2.07 -6.63 2.64
N THR A 115 -1.04 -6.23 1.90
CA THR A 115 -1.10 -5.19 0.87
C THR A 115 -0.56 -5.75 -0.45
N ILE A 116 -0.73 -5.04 -1.57
CA ILE A 116 -0.16 -5.47 -2.85
C ILE A 116 1.37 -5.57 -2.78
N ILE A 117 1.98 -4.73 -1.94
CA ILE A 117 3.42 -4.73 -1.70
C ILE A 117 3.86 -6.02 -1.02
N THR A 118 3.14 -6.46 0.02
CA THR A 118 3.49 -7.68 0.77
C THR A 118 3.13 -8.96 0.03
N GLN A 119 2.20 -8.92 -0.91
CA GLN A 119 1.80 -10.11 -1.69
C GLN A 119 2.77 -10.41 -2.84
N PHE A 120 3.33 -9.37 -3.46
CA PHE A 120 4.22 -9.50 -4.61
C PHE A 120 5.68 -9.16 -4.27
N ASP A 121 5.98 -8.96 -2.98
CA ASP A 121 7.29 -8.56 -2.45
C ASP A 121 7.90 -7.39 -3.24
N LEU A 122 7.11 -6.33 -3.42
CA LEU A 122 7.47 -5.15 -4.22
C LEU A 122 8.32 -4.16 -3.41
N VAL A 123 9.35 -4.66 -2.73
CA VAL A 123 10.26 -3.88 -1.88
C VAL A 123 11.65 -3.78 -2.50
N CYS A 124 12.44 -2.81 -2.04
CA CYS A 124 13.84 -2.63 -2.45
C CYS A 124 14.01 -2.52 -3.97
N ASP A 125 14.65 -3.50 -4.60
CA ASP A 125 14.90 -3.56 -6.05
C ASP A 125 13.61 -3.45 -6.88
N LYS A 126 12.52 -4.01 -6.36
CA LYS A 126 11.20 -3.99 -7.04
C LYS A 126 10.37 -2.75 -6.72
N ARG A 127 10.94 -1.71 -6.11
CA ARG A 127 10.19 -0.48 -5.77
C ARG A 127 9.63 0.23 -7.00
N GLU A 128 10.33 0.19 -8.14
CA GLU A 128 9.89 0.80 -9.39
C GLU A 128 8.59 0.18 -9.93
N PHE A 129 8.33 -1.10 -9.63
CA PHE A 129 7.08 -1.75 -10.00
C PHE A 129 5.86 -1.10 -9.34
N ARG A 130 6.01 -0.48 -8.16
CA ARG A 130 4.91 0.26 -7.50
C ARG A 130 4.38 1.38 -8.39
N ALA A 131 5.28 2.09 -9.07
CA ALA A 131 4.89 3.14 -10.02
C ALA A 131 4.16 2.55 -11.23
N HIS A 132 4.64 1.42 -11.76
CA HIS A 132 3.97 0.73 -12.86
C HIS A 132 2.54 0.28 -12.51
N TYR A 133 2.33 -0.30 -11.33
CA TYR A 133 1.00 -0.67 -10.87
C TYR A 133 0.07 0.53 -10.68
N ASN A 134 0.59 1.65 -10.15
CA ASN A 134 -0.20 2.87 -10.02
C ASN A 134 -0.58 3.46 -11.40
N MET A 135 0.35 3.46 -12.36
CA MET A 135 0.05 3.87 -13.73
C MET A 135 -1.03 3.00 -14.37
N ALA A 136 -0.96 1.68 -14.20
CA ALA A 136 -1.99 0.76 -14.70
C ALA A 136 -3.36 1.01 -14.05
N TYR A 137 -3.38 1.30 -12.74
CA TYR A 137 -4.61 1.67 -12.03
C TYR A 137 -5.23 2.97 -12.57
N MET A 138 -4.43 4.02 -12.74
CA MET A 138 -4.91 5.31 -13.30
C MET A 138 -5.38 5.18 -14.75
N LEU A 139 -4.71 4.35 -15.55
CA LEU A 139 -5.15 4.04 -16.91
C LEU A 139 -6.51 3.31 -16.90
N GLY A 140 -6.72 2.38 -15.96
CA GLY A 140 -8.00 1.71 -15.77
C GLY A 140 -9.12 2.70 -15.40
N LEU A 141 -8.83 3.65 -14.50
CA LEU A 141 -9.78 4.71 -14.15
C LEU A 141 -10.13 5.59 -15.35
N LEU A 142 -9.14 5.98 -16.15
CA LEU A 142 -9.36 6.76 -17.37
C LEU A 142 -10.27 6.01 -18.35
N ALA A 143 -9.93 4.77 -18.67
CA ALA A 143 -10.69 3.94 -19.60
C ALA A 143 -12.15 3.73 -19.11
N GLY A 144 -12.33 3.47 -17.82
CA GLY A 144 -13.66 3.35 -17.21
C GLY A 144 -14.47 4.63 -17.34
N SER A 145 -13.87 5.79 -17.06
CA SER A 145 -14.56 7.08 -17.20
C SER A 145 -14.97 7.36 -18.65
N SER A 146 -14.11 7.08 -19.63
CA SER A 146 -14.40 7.28 -21.05
C SER A 146 -15.53 6.36 -21.52
N ALA A 147 -15.49 5.08 -21.16
CA ALA A 147 -16.53 4.11 -21.53
C ALA A 147 -17.90 4.49 -20.95
N THR A 148 -17.94 4.91 -19.68
CA THR A 148 -19.20 5.35 -19.05
C THR A 148 -19.73 6.62 -19.70
N GLY A 149 -18.84 7.53 -20.13
CA GLY A 149 -19.21 8.71 -20.92
C GLY A 149 -19.89 8.32 -22.24
N PHE A 150 -19.32 7.39 -23.00
CA PHE A 150 -19.92 6.89 -24.25
C PHE A 150 -21.25 6.16 -24.05
N LEU A 151 -21.45 5.48 -22.92
CA LEU A 151 -22.71 4.80 -22.61
C LEU A 151 -23.84 5.76 -22.20
N CYS A 152 -23.49 6.97 -21.78
CA CYS A 152 -24.43 7.99 -21.33
C CYS A 152 -24.86 8.97 -22.43
N ASP A 153 -24.16 9.00 -23.58
CA ASP A 153 -24.57 9.72 -24.80
C ASP A 153 -25.63 8.92 -25.56
#